data_AF-A0A521UBV6-F1
#
_entry.id   AF-A0A521UBV6-F1
#
_cell.length_a   1.000
_cell.length_b   1.000
_cell.length_c   1.000
_cell.angle_alpha   90.00
_cell.angle_beta   90.00
_cell.angle_gamma   90.00
#
_symmetry.space_group_name_H-M   'P 1'
#
loop_
_entity.id
_entity.type
_entity.pdbx_description
1 polymer ?
#
loop_
_entity_poly.entity_id
_entity_poly.type
_entity_poly.pdbx_seq_one_letter_code
_entity_poly.pdbx_strand_id
1 'polypeptide(L)'
;MPSRSGPIISSMANLPYTIIGPCTATGSGSYVLVLSVPHLVHVAVGKLGEFDLKAGYYLYAGSALGGLAARLARHCRSEKRLHWHIDYLTTRLEVQEAWIVKRQERLECACAEVLRSLSGAELPILGFGSSDCRCVTHLVYFPSLPSPDVFEQALGWGTDHQPPAPNP
;
A
#
# COMPACT_ATOMS: atom_id res chain seq x y z
N MET A 1 -30.83 18.06 11.83
CA MET A 1 -30.03 16.83 11.97
C MET A 1 -28.58 17.19 11.64
N PRO A 2 -27.66 17.21 12.62
CA PRO A 2 -26.22 17.40 12.33
C PRO A 2 -25.66 16.02 11.90
N SER A 3 -24.61 15.85 11.10
CA SER A 3 -23.44 16.69 10.84
C SER A 3 -22.81 16.30 9.51
N ARG A 4 -22.76 17.27 8.59
CA ARG A 4 -21.66 17.66 7.71
C ARG A 4 -20.52 16.64 7.52
N SER A 5 -20.43 16.13 6.29
CA SER A 5 -19.22 15.63 5.64
C SER A 5 -18.08 16.66 5.79
N GLY A 6 -17.05 16.32 6.57
CA GLY A 6 -15.82 17.10 6.63
C GLY A 6 -14.90 16.76 5.44
N PRO A 7 -14.17 17.73 4.88
CA PRO A 7 -13.20 17.46 3.83
C PRO A 7 -11.94 16.89 4.47
N ILE A 8 -11.58 15.64 4.19
CA ILE A 8 -10.29 15.10 4.63
C ILE A 8 -9.24 15.55 3.62
N ILE A 9 -8.67 16.73 3.87
CA ILE A 9 -7.47 17.22 3.20
C ILE A 9 -6.29 16.84 4.10
N SER A 10 -5.65 15.70 3.86
CA SER A 10 -4.44 15.35 4.60
C SER A 10 -3.20 15.67 3.77
N SER A 11 -2.51 16.73 4.16
CA SER A 11 -1.14 17.06 3.76
C SER A 11 -0.20 15.92 4.18
N MET A 12 0.82 15.63 3.35
CA MET A 12 1.94 14.76 3.72
C MET A 12 2.52 14.98 5.11
N ALA A 13 2.51 16.23 5.58
CA ALA A 13 3.21 16.65 6.78
C ALA A 13 2.73 15.90 8.03
N ASN A 14 1.53 15.29 7.98
CA ASN A 14 0.89 14.63 9.10
C ASN A 14 0.52 13.16 8.83
N LEU A 15 0.96 12.54 7.72
CA LEU A 15 0.70 11.10 7.53
C LEU A 15 1.59 10.32 8.51
N PRO A 16 1.03 9.57 9.47
CA PRO A 16 1.84 8.71 10.31
C PRO A 16 2.51 7.66 9.43
N TYR A 17 3.79 7.43 9.68
CA TYR A 17 4.54 6.42 8.96
C TYR A 17 5.46 5.65 9.89
N THR A 18 5.64 4.37 9.55
CA THR A 18 6.59 3.48 10.22
C THR A 18 7.72 3.20 9.24
N ILE A 19 8.97 3.42 9.63
CA ILE A 19 10.09 2.99 8.80
C ILE A 19 10.43 1.55 9.14
N ILE A 20 10.45 0.71 8.11
CA ILE A 20 10.79 -0.71 8.19
C ILE A 20 12.26 -0.85 7.83
N GLY A 21 13.03 -1.55 8.67
CA GLY A 21 14.42 -1.91 8.44
C GLY A 21 15.46 -0.81 8.65
N PRO A 22 16.76 -1.15 8.43
CA PRO A 22 17.84 -0.19 8.53
C PRO A 22 17.64 0.93 7.50
N CYS A 23 17.57 2.18 7.94
CA CYS A 23 17.31 3.31 7.05
C CYS A 23 18.56 3.69 6.23
N THR A 24 18.46 3.72 4.90
CA THR A 24 19.42 4.48 4.08
C THR A 24 18.93 5.92 3.90
N ALA A 25 19.85 6.88 3.82
CA ALA A 25 19.55 8.31 3.59
C ALA A 25 19.15 8.57 2.12
N THR A 26 18.07 7.95 1.66
CA THR A 26 17.59 8.09 0.27
C THR A 26 16.22 8.76 0.23
N GLY A 27 16.01 9.60 -0.79
CA GLY A 27 14.70 10.12 -1.15
C GLY A 27 13.82 9.11 -1.89
N SER A 28 14.30 7.88 -2.10
CA SER A 28 13.64 6.80 -2.83
C SER A 28 13.39 5.58 -1.94
N GLY A 29 12.40 4.77 -2.31
CA GLY A 29 12.10 3.51 -1.63
C GLY A 29 10.84 2.84 -2.12
N SER A 30 10.48 1.76 -1.42
CA SER A 30 9.16 1.12 -1.52
C SER A 30 8.32 1.48 -0.31
N TYR A 31 7.01 1.33 -0.41
CA TYR A 31 6.07 1.62 0.66
C TYR A 31 4.86 0.70 0.61
N VAL A 32 4.23 0.53 1.76
CA VAL A 32 2.89 -0.01 1.89
C VAL A 32 1.99 1.11 2.37
N LEU A 33 0.92 1.44 1.63
CA LEU A 33 -0.14 2.32 2.15
C LEU A 33 -1.16 1.49 2.89
N VAL A 34 -1.59 1.96 4.05
CA VAL A 34 -2.69 1.39 4.81
C VAL A 34 -3.91 2.27 4.64
N LEU A 35 -4.98 1.70 4.10
CA LEU A 35 -6.29 2.35 3.99
C LEU A 35 -7.28 1.64 4.90
N SER A 36 -8.12 2.40 5.59
CA SER A 36 -9.23 1.85 6.37
C SER A 36 -10.55 2.11 5.67
N VAL A 37 -11.37 1.07 5.67
CA VAL A 37 -12.71 1.07 5.12
C VAL A 37 -13.67 0.79 6.28
N PRO A 38 -14.36 1.81 6.82
CA PRO A 38 -15.21 1.65 8.01
C PRO A 38 -16.56 0.96 7.72
N HIS A 39 -17.00 0.96 6.47
CA HIS A 39 -18.24 0.35 5.98
C HIS A 39 -18.07 -0.04 4.51
N LEU A 40 -19.01 -0.81 3.95
CA LEU A 40 -18.98 -1.20 2.53
C LEU A 40 -18.86 0.04 1.62
N VAL A 41 -17.86 0.07 0.74
CA VAL A 41 -17.67 1.15 -0.24
C VAL A 41 -17.61 0.57 -1.65
N HIS A 42 -18.44 1.11 -2.53
CA HIS A 42 -18.40 0.80 -3.96
C HIS A 42 -17.34 1.64 -4.67
N VAL A 43 -16.43 1.02 -5.43
CA VAL A 43 -15.38 1.69 -6.19
C VAL A 43 -15.32 1.21 -7.63
N ALA A 44 -15.14 2.16 -8.56
CA ALA A 44 -14.83 1.85 -9.95
C ALA A 44 -13.34 2.10 -10.18
N VAL A 45 -12.58 1.08 -10.59
CA VAL A 45 -11.12 1.13 -10.74
C VAL A 45 -10.76 1.05 -12.23
N GLY A 46 -10.91 2.17 -12.93
CA GLY A 46 -10.51 2.28 -14.34
C GLY A 46 -10.99 1.11 -15.21
N LYS A 47 -10.04 0.44 -15.88
CA LYS A 47 -10.32 -0.73 -16.74
C LYS A 47 -10.51 -2.04 -15.98
N LEU A 48 -10.23 -2.09 -14.67
CA LEU A 48 -10.41 -3.29 -13.86
C LEU A 48 -11.89 -3.56 -13.55
N GLY A 49 -12.75 -2.53 -13.60
CA GLY A 49 -14.19 -2.65 -13.38
C GLY A 49 -14.64 -2.09 -12.03
N GLU A 50 -15.78 -2.58 -11.55
CA GLU A 50 -16.44 -2.16 -10.32
C GLU A 50 -16.26 -3.21 -9.22
N PHE A 51 -16.02 -2.76 -7.99
CA PHE A 51 -15.71 -3.61 -6.84
C PHE A 51 -16.36 -3.11 -5.56
N ASP A 52 -16.70 -4.06 -4.70
CA ASP A 52 -17.23 -3.82 -3.36
C ASP A 52 -16.12 -4.01 -2.33
N LEU A 53 -15.74 -2.91 -1.67
CA LEU A 53 -14.76 -2.95 -0.60
C LEU A 53 -15.48 -3.12 0.72
N LYS A 54 -15.44 -4.33 1.28
CA LYS A 54 -15.96 -4.62 2.63
C LYS A 54 -15.14 -3.90 3.72
N ALA A 55 -15.74 -3.73 4.89
CA ALA A 55 -15.08 -3.09 6.02
C ALA A 55 -13.81 -3.85 6.46
N GLY A 56 -12.77 -3.10 6.81
CA GLY A 56 -11.46 -3.63 7.19
C GLY A 56 -10.32 -2.76 6.64
N TYR A 57 -9.17 -3.38 6.42
CA TYR A 57 -7.94 -2.70 6.03
C TYR A 57 -7.46 -3.16 4.66
N TYR A 58 -7.00 -2.21 3.85
CA TYR A 58 -6.48 -2.46 2.52
C TYR A 58 -5.04 -1.97 2.47
N LEU A 59 -4.11 -2.90 2.27
CA LEU A 59 -2.69 -2.63 2.22
C LEU A 59 -2.23 -2.68 0.76
N TYR A 60 -1.64 -1.57 0.29
CA TYR A 60 -1.18 -1.42 -1.08
C TYR A 60 0.34 -1.26 -1.14
N ALA A 61 1.02 -2.18 -1.83
CA ALA A 61 2.45 -2.10 -2.07
C ALA A 61 2.79 -1.27 -3.32
N GLY A 62 3.71 -0.31 -3.18
CA GLY A 62 4.20 0.49 -4.29
C GLY A 62 5.63 0.97 -4.09
N SER A 63 6.19 1.60 -5.13
CA SER A 63 7.53 2.18 -5.09
C SER A 63 7.57 3.61 -5.59
N ALA A 64 8.61 4.31 -5.18
CA ALA A 64 8.85 5.71 -5.49
C ALA A 64 10.35 5.97 -5.64
N LEU A 65 10.95 5.51 -6.74
CA LEU A 65 12.38 5.70 -7.00
C LEU A 65 12.76 7.15 -7.34
N GLY A 66 11.81 7.94 -7.87
CA GLY A 66 12.02 9.36 -8.21
C GLY A 66 11.61 10.35 -7.11
N GLY A 67 11.31 9.88 -5.89
CA GLY A 67 10.89 10.74 -4.78
C GLY A 67 9.72 10.17 -3.99
N LEU A 68 10.03 9.51 -2.87
CA LEU A 68 9.07 8.93 -1.93
C LEU A 68 8.13 9.97 -1.35
N ALA A 69 8.67 11.12 -0.93
CA ALA A 69 7.87 12.19 -0.38
C ALA A 69 6.80 12.65 -1.39
N ALA A 70 7.21 13.10 -2.57
CA ALA A 70 6.28 13.54 -3.61
C ALA A 70 5.22 12.47 -3.98
N ARG A 71 5.60 11.19 -3.99
CA ARG A 71 4.67 10.09 -4.28
C ARG A 71 3.62 9.92 -3.19
N LEU A 72 4.04 9.84 -1.92
CA LEU A 72 3.11 9.73 -0.79
C LEU A 72 2.22 10.97 -0.71
N ALA A 73 2.74 12.16 -1.01
CA ALA A 73 1.94 13.40 -1.12
C ALA A 73 0.76 13.28 -2.04
N ARG A 74 1.02 12.72 -3.21
CA ARG A 74 -0.02 12.56 -4.21
C ARG A 74 -1.08 11.61 -3.70
N HIS A 75 -0.70 10.50 -3.07
CA HIS A 75 -1.63 9.52 -2.52
C HIS A 75 -2.54 10.12 -1.46
N CYS A 76 -2.06 11.03 -0.60
CA CYS A 76 -2.90 11.67 0.41
C CYS A 76 -3.85 12.77 -0.11
N ARG A 77 -3.69 13.26 -1.35
CA ARG A 77 -4.62 14.25 -1.91
C ARG A 77 -5.97 13.60 -2.20
N SER A 78 -7.08 14.29 -2.01
CA SER A 78 -8.39 13.82 -2.49
C SER A 78 -8.62 14.22 -3.94
N GLU A 79 -8.19 15.43 -4.31
CA GLU A 79 -8.32 15.97 -5.67
C GLU A 79 -7.03 15.71 -6.48
N LYS A 80 -7.10 14.79 -7.42
CA LYS A 80 -6.00 14.47 -8.33
C LYS A 80 -6.52 13.84 -9.63
N ARG A 81 -5.71 13.92 -10.69
CA ARG A 81 -5.94 13.10 -11.89
C ARG A 81 -5.64 11.64 -11.56
N LEU A 82 -6.55 10.74 -11.89
CA LEU A 82 -6.40 9.30 -11.65
C LEU A 82 -5.39 8.73 -12.67
N HIS A 83 -4.23 8.32 -12.18
CA HIS A 83 -3.15 7.75 -13.01
C HIS A 83 -2.81 6.32 -12.60
N TRP A 84 -2.78 6.06 -11.29
CA TRP A 84 -2.52 4.73 -10.75
C TRP A 84 -3.80 4.11 -10.18
N HIS A 85 -3.88 2.77 -10.14
CA HIS A 85 -5.04 2.10 -9.57
C HIS A 85 -5.34 2.58 -8.13
N ILE A 86 -4.30 2.82 -7.32
CA ILE A 86 -4.42 3.34 -5.95
C ILE A 86 -5.00 4.77 -5.87
N ASP A 87 -4.93 5.57 -6.95
CA ASP A 87 -5.58 6.88 -7.00
C ASP A 87 -7.12 6.71 -6.89
N TYR A 88 -7.70 5.65 -7.47
CA TYR A 88 -9.14 5.39 -7.41
C TYR A 88 -9.64 5.10 -5.98
N LEU A 89 -8.82 4.45 -5.16
CA LEU A 89 -9.14 4.24 -3.75
C LEU A 89 -8.87 5.50 -2.93
N THR A 90 -7.69 6.10 -3.06
CA THR A 90 -7.27 7.24 -2.21
C THR A 90 -8.03 8.55 -2.48
N THR A 91 -8.80 8.62 -3.57
CA THR A 91 -9.78 9.72 -3.78
C THR A 91 -11.10 9.51 -3.04
N ARG A 92 -11.36 8.29 -2.54
CA ARG A 92 -12.60 7.91 -1.81
C ARG A 92 -12.35 7.48 -0.38
N LEU A 93 -11.14 7.03 -0.07
CA LEU A 93 -10.73 6.45 1.20
C LEU A 93 -9.57 7.24 1.78
N GLU A 94 -9.53 7.32 3.10
CA GLU A 94 -8.41 7.92 3.82
C GLU A 94 -7.23 6.96 3.90
N VAL A 95 -6.03 7.48 3.63
CA VAL A 95 -4.78 6.77 3.93
C VAL A 95 -4.50 6.98 5.41
N GLN A 96 -4.55 5.90 6.18
CA GLN A 96 -4.31 5.95 7.62
C GLN A 96 -2.83 6.10 7.93
N GLU A 97 -1.98 5.30 7.30
CA GLU A 97 -0.54 5.31 7.52
C GLU A 97 0.22 4.77 6.31
N ALA A 98 1.55 4.91 6.34
CA ALA A 98 2.45 4.28 5.39
C ALA A 98 3.59 3.54 6.08
N TRP A 99 3.88 2.31 5.63
CA TRP A 99 5.09 1.59 6.03
C TRP A 99 6.15 1.80 4.97
N ILE A 100 7.29 2.37 5.36
CA ILE A 100 8.33 2.81 4.43
C ILE A 100 9.49 1.84 4.45
N VAL A 101 9.83 1.34 3.26
CA VAL A 101 11.01 0.53 2.98
C VAL A 101 12.04 1.42 2.29
N LYS A 102 12.97 2.01 3.06
CA LYS A 102 14.04 2.88 2.52
C LYS A 102 15.19 2.05 1.95
N ARG A 103 15.04 1.69 0.67
CA ARG A 103 16.05 0.98 -0.14
C ARG A 103 16.16 1.62 -1.51
N GLN A 104 17.31 1.46 -2.16
CA GLN A 104 17.46 1.85 -3.56
C GLN A 104 16.80 0.83 -4.50
N GLU A 105 16.72 -0.45 -4.09
CA GLU A 105 16.01 -1.45 -4.88
C GLU A 105 14.49 -1.20 -4.90
N ARG A 106 13.87 -1.56 -6.03
CA ARG A 106 12.42 -1.61 -6.16
C ARG A 106 11.90 -2.89 -5.51
N LEU A 107 11.38 -2.79 -4.29
CA LEU A 107 10.93 -3.91 -3.47
C LEU A 107 9.40 -4.02 -3.37
N GLU A 108 8.63 -3.29 -4.18
CA GLU A 108 7.16 -3.35 -4.12
C GLU A 108 6.59 -4.75 -4.40
N CYS A 109 7.22 -5.53 -5.28
CA CYS A 109 6.79 -6.91 -5.57
C CYS A 109 7.05 -7.82 -4.36
N ALA A 110 8.19 -7.67 -3.69
CA ALA A 110 8.50 -8.38 -2.46
C ALA A 110 7.55 -7.98 -1.32
N CYS A 111 7.24 -6.68 -1.19
CA CYS A 111 6.26 -6.20 -0.23
C CYS A 111 4.87 -6.80 -0.51
N ALA A 112 4.44 -6.81 -1.77
CA ALA A 112 3.17 -7.42 -2.17
C ALA A 112 3.14 -8.93 -1.91
N GLU A 113 4.24 -9.64 -2.13
CA GLU A 113 4.36 -11.06 -1.83
C GLU A 113 4.25 -11.34 -0.32
N VAL A 114 5.01 -10.61 0.49
CA VAL A 114 4.95 -10.73 1.95
C VAL A 114 3.53 -10.48 2.45
N LEU A 115 2.89 -9.38 2.06
CA LEU A 115 1.51 -9.09 2.47
C LEU A 115 0.55 -10.23 2.12
N ARG A 116 0.67 -10.82 0.93
CA ARG A 116 -0.20 -11.94 0.50
C ARG A 116 0.03 -13.22 1.29
N SER A 117 1.22 -13.39 1.89
CA SER A 117 1.55 -14.54 2.74
C SER A 117 1.13 -14.39 4.20
N LEU A 118 0.73 -13.19 4.64
CA LEU A 118 0.32 -12.97 6.02
C LEU A 118 -1.04 -13.62 6.31
N SER A 119 -1.19 -14.10 7.54
CA SER A 119 -2.46 -14.66 8.02
C SER A 119 -3.60 -13.65 7.90
N GLY A 120 -4.73 -14.10 7.32
CA GLY A 120 -5.91 -13.25 7.10
C GLY A 120 -5.86 -12.40 5.84
N ALA A 121 -4.86 -12.56 4.98
CA ALA A 121 -4.77 -11.90 3.69
C ALA A 121 -5.85 -12.41 2.72
N GLU A 122 -6.57 -11.49 2.09
CA GLU A 122 -7.43 -11.75 0.94
C GLU A 122 -7.03 -10.86 -0.24
N LEU A 123 -7.36 -11.27 -1.47
CA LEU A 123 -7.00 -10.57 -2.70
C LEU A 123 -8.25 -9.90 -3.29
N PRO A 124 -8.61 -8.67 -2.88
CA PRO A 124 -9.90 -8.08 -3.21
C PRO A 124 -10.03 -7.71 -4.69
N ILE A 125 -8.92 -7.35 -5.35
CA ILE A 125 -8.90 -6.91 -6.75
C ILE A 125 -7.67 -7.49 -7.44
N LEU A 126 -7.88 -8.39 -8.40
CA LEU A 126 -6.82 -8.97 -9.23
C LEU A 126 -6.30 -7.93 -10.24
N GLY A 127 -4.99 -7.96 -10.54
CA GLY A 127 -4.34 -7.01 -11.45
C GLY A 127 -4.15 -5.60 -10.86
N PHE A 128 -4.48 -5.39 -9.59
CA PHE A 128 -4.38 -4.07 -8.97
C PHE A 128 -2.91 -3.68 -8.72
N GLY A 129 -2.45 -2.57 -9.31
CA GLY A 129 -1.07 -2.09 -9.14
C GLY A 129 0.02 -2.96 -9.76
N SER A 130 -0.33 -4.02 -10.50
CA SER A 130 0.63 -4.98 -11.06
C SER A 130 0.75 -4.93 -12.59
N SER A 131 0.35 -3.82 -13.22
CA SER A 131 0.34 -3.69 -14.69
C SER A 131 1.72 -3.80 -15.36
N ASP A 132 2.80 -3.55 -14.62
CA ASP A 132 4.19 -3.63 -15.10
C ASP A 132 4.97 -4.81 -14.50
N CYS A 133 4.27 -5.75 -13.84
CA CYS A 133 4.87 -6.96 -13.27
C CYS A 133 3.97 -8.18 -13.45
N ARG A 134 4.38 -9.33 -12.91
CA ARG A 134 3.61 -10.59 -12.96
C ARG A 134 2.85 -10.90 -11.67
N CYS A 135 2.79 -9.95 -10.73
CA CYS A 135 2.10 -10.15 -9.48
C CYS A 135 0.59 -10.28 -9.70
N VAL A 136 -0.05 -11.17 -8.95
CA VAL A 136 -1.51 -11.35 -8.96
C VAL A 136 -2.22 -10.04 -8.61
N THR A 137 -1.70 -9.34 -7.60
CA THR A 137 -2.15 -8.01 -7.18
C THR A 137 -1.14 -7.42 -6.20
N HIS A 138 -1.08 -6.09 -6.10
CA HIS A 138 -0.36 -5.37 -5.06
C HIS A 138 -1.31 -4.83 -3.96
N LEU A 139 -2.60 -5.12 -4.05
CA LEU A 139 -3.61 -4.74 -3.05
C LEU A 139 -4.05 -5.98 -2.27
N VAL A 140 -3.93 -5.92 -0.95
CA VAL A 140 -4.29 -7.02 -0.04
C VAL A 140 -5.26 -6.52 1.01
N TYR A 141 -6.33 -7.27 1.26
CA TYR A 141 -7.30 -7.00 2.30
C TYR A 141 -6.97 -7.76 3.58
N PHE A 142 -7.26 -7.14 4.73
CA PHE A 142 -7.30 -7.79 6.03
C PHE A 142 -8.52 -7.35 6.85
N PRO A 143 -9.17 -8.26 7.61
CA PRO A 143 -10.23 -7.88 8.54
C PRO A 143 -9.71 -7.05 9.72
N SER A 144 -8.45 -7.23 10.08
CA SER A 144 -7.74 -6.47 11.13
C SER A 144 -6.36 -6.07 10.64
N LEU A 145 -5.91 -4.84 10.94
CA LEU A 145 -4.60 -4.33 10.52
C LEU A 145 -3.48 -5.24 11.05
N PRO A 146 -2.67 -5.89 10.18
CA PRO A 146 -1.47 -6.58 10.63
C PRO A 146 -0.47 -5.59 11.24
N SER A 147 0.31 -6.04 12.21
CA SER A 147 1.37 -5.21 12.80
C SER A 147 2.50 -4.96 11.78
N PRO A 148 3.05 -3.73 11.72
CA PRO A 148 4.26 -3.44 10.97
C PRO A 148 5.43 -4.37 11.31
N ASP A 149 5.55 -4.81 12.57
CA ASP A 149 6.62 -5.70 13.03
C ASP A 149 6.54 -7.09 12.39
N VAL A 150 5.32 -7.63 12.24
CA VAL A 150 5.09 -8.93 11.58
C VAL A 150 5.46 -8.83 10.10
N PHE A 151 5.12 -7.70 9.47
CA PHE A 151 5.50 -7.42 8.10
C PHE A 151 7.02 -7.28 7.93
N GLU A 152 7.68 -6.54 8.83
CA GLU A 152 9.15 -6.39 8.84
C GLU A 152 9.87 -7.72 9.04
N GLN A 153 9.41 -8.53 10.00
CA GLN A 153 9.97 -9.85 10.24
C GLN A 153 9.82 -10.76 9.01
N ALA A 154 8.66 -10.73 8.36
CA ALA A 154 8.39 -11.53 7.16
C ALA A 154 9.17 -11.04 5.91
N LEU A 155 9.55 -9.75 5.86
CA LEU A 155 10.49 -9.24 4.87
C LEU A 155 11.92 -9.77 5.08
N GLY A 156 12.24 -10.30 6.26
CA GLY A 156 13.46 -11.05 6.53
C GLY A 156 14.72 -10.21 6.69
N TRP A 157 14.63 -8.93 7.08
CA TRP A 157 15.82 -8.10 7.31
C TRP A 157 16.41 -8.34 8.69
N GLY A 158 17.02 -9.51 8.85
CA GLY A 158 17.61 -9.94 10.12
C GLY A 158 18.13 -11.37 10.10
N THR A 159 18.97 -11.68 9.11
CA THR A 159 20.08 -12.66 9.06
C THR A 159 20.40 -12.83 7.57
N ASP A 160 21.67 -13.03 7.20
CA ASP A 160 22.05 -13.36 5.82
C ASP A 160 21.17 -14.49 5.26
N HIS A 161 20.13 -14.13 4.51
CA HIS A 161 19.32 -15.08 3.78
C HIS A 161 19.48 -14.79 2.29
N GLN A 162 20.38 -15.56 1.71
CA GLN A 162 20.54 -15.72 0.28
C GLN A 162 19.17 -16.03 -0.33
N PRO A 163 18.75 -15.35 -1.41
CA PRO A 163 17.49 -15.66 -2.07
C PRO A 163 17.45 -17.16 -2.43
N PRO A 164 16.27 -17.82 -2.35
CA PRO A 164 16.15 -19.22 -2.72
C PRO A 164 16.70 -19.40 -4.13
N ALA A 165 17.64 -20.34 -4.27
CA ALA A 165 18.21 -20.68 -5.56
C ALA A 165 17.07 -20.98 -6.55
N PRO A 166 17.18 -20.58 -7.83
CA PRO A 166 16.20 -20.98 -8.82
C PRO A 166 16.12 -22.50 -8.85
N ASN A 167 14.89 -23.03 -8.75
CA ASN A 167 14.63 -24.47 -8.82
C ASN A 167 15.21 -25.06 -10.12
N PRO A 168 15.65 -26.33 -10.08
CA PRO A 168 16.43 -26.98 -11.15
C PRO A 168 15.69 -27.06 -12.50
#